data_AF-A0A7C2EBQ5-F1
#
_entry.id   AF-A0A7C2EBQ5-F1
#
_cell.length_a   1.000
_cell.length_b   1.000
_cell.length_c   1.000
_cell.angle_alpha   90.00
_cell.angle_beta   90.00
_cell.angle_gamma   90.00
#
_symmetry.space_group_name_H-M   'P 1'
#
loop_
_entity.id
_entity.type
_entity.pdbx_description
1 polymer ?
#
loop_
_entity_poly.entity_id
_entity_poly.type
_entity_poly.pdbx_seq_one_letter_code
_entity_poly.pdbx_strand_id
1 'polypeptide(L)'
;MRRSVRNRLAQLLLEAFEKPELRAAIAWLALFCELAAQRDRPEVPLADLLAAPRAVFPDMDRAVDVALGHLIGPEKLLRLRRVDTGEILATGMVSRVEGEPWVVEPEPDARATFTAVRERVRIYTGLMARLGRRAASGPRDPLQRAMAEAALCFNAGLFFEAHEHLEHHWAGQPKGKTRRFLQGIIQISVGFHHALDGNYDGAVNQLGKGLEKVAGTTGEMLGLDCNDFLPKVAAAREAIVKRGRARMSPVPLSEIPRMSVRE
;
A
#
# COMPACT_ATOMS: atom_id res chain seq x y z
N MET A 1 2.24 12.81 1.74
CA MET A 1 2.24 11.98 2.97
C MET A 1 3.67 11.93 3.53
N ARG A 2 3.86 11.95 4.87
CA ARG A 2 5.21 11.84 5.46
C ARG A 2 5.82 10.47 5.16
N ARG A 3 7.14 10.41 4.95
CA ARG A 3 7.86 9.18 4.59
C ARG A 3 7.66 8.05 5.61
N SER A 4 7.76 8.35 6.90
CA SER A 4 7.54 7.38 8.00
C SER A 4 6.14 6.75 7.92
N VAL A 5 5.10 7.55 7.73
CA VAL A 5 3.71 7.10 7.64
C VAL A 5 3.50 6.25 6.38
N ARG A 6 4.00 6.71 5.22
CA ARG A 6 3.93 5.97 3.95
C ARG A 6 4.57 4.59 4.08
N ASN A 7 5.77 4.52 4.63
CA ASN A 7 6.50 3.26 4.76
C ASN A 7 5.76 2.27 5.68
N ARG A 8 5.21 2.74 6.81
CA ARG A 8 4.42 1.90 7.73
C ARG A 8 3.11 1.39 7.10
N LEU A 9 2.42 2.24 6.34
CA LEU A 9 1.24 1.84 5.57
C LEU A 9 1.60 0.83 4.47
N ALA A 10 2.69 1.05 3.74
CA ALA A 10 3.15 0.13 2.71
C ALA A 10 3.46 -1.24 3.34
N GLN A 11 4.25 -1.28 4.41
CA GLN A 11 4.57 -2.51 5.13
C GLN A 11 3.30 -3.24 5.60
N LEU A 12 2.33 -2.52 6.19
CA LEU A 12 1.05 -3.09 6.60
C LEU A 12 0.32 -3.77 5.42
N LEU A 13 0.27 -3.13 4.25
CA LEU A 13 -0.35 -3.71 3.06
C LEU A 13 0.40 -4.95 2.56
N LEU A 14 1.72 -4.86 2.42
CA LEU A 14 2.53 -5.91 1.80
C LEU A 14 2.50 -7.19 2.64
N GLU A 15 2.64 -7.06 3.96
CA GLU A 15 2.55 -8.23 4.82
C GLU A 15 1.11 -8.81 4.89
N ALA A 16 0.08 -8.00 4.62
CA ALA A 16 -1.31 -8.48 4.56
C ALA A 16 -1.61 -9.37 3.34
N PHE A 17 -0.74 -9.41 2.32
CA PHE A 17 -0.87 -10.40 1.25
C PHE A 17 -0.77 -11.83 1.79
N GLU A 18 0.07 -12.06 2.79
CA GLU A 18 0.31 -13.38 3.37
C GLU A 18 -0.40 -13.61 4.70
N LYS A 19 -0.52 -12.56 5.53
CA LYS A 19 -0.97 -12.66 6.93
C LYS A 19 -2.43 -12.23 7.11
N PRO A 20 -3.37 -13.14 7.41
CA PRO A 20 -4.78 -12.80 7.64
C PRO A 20 -5.00 -11.75 8.73
N GLU A 21 -4.22 -11.79 9.81
CA GLU A 21 -4.28 -10.84 10.92
C GLU A 21 -3.99 -9.39 10.49
N LEU A 22 -3.14 -9.19 9.48
CA LEU A 22 -2.88 -7.86 8.93
C LEU A 22 -3.96 -7.39 7.95
N ARG A 23 -4.66 -8.33 7.29
CA ARG A 23 -5.89 -7.98 6.55
C ARG A 23 -6.96 -7.47 7.51
N ALA A 24 -7.09 -8.10 8.68
CA ALA A 24 -7.95 -7.61 9.74
C ALA A 24 -7.48 -6.24 10.26
N ALA A 25 -6.17 -6.04 10.46
CA ALA A 25 -5.62 -4.73 10.84
C ALA A 25 -5.94 -3.62 9.82
N ILE A 26 -5.89 -3.90 8.51
CA ILE A 26 -6.30 -2.93 7.48
C ILE A 26 -7.79 -2.58 7.60
N ALA A 27 -8.66 -3.57 7.85
CA ALA A 27 -10.08 -3.34 8.06
C ALA A 27 -10.35 -2.53 9.35
N TRP A 28 -9.64 -2.81 10.44
CA TRP A 28 -9.69 -2.01 11.66
C TRP A 28 -9.24 -0.57 11.46
N LEU A 29 -8.15 -0.36 10.72
CA LEU A 29 -7.67 0.97 10.39
C LEU A 29 -8.66 1.74 9.51
N ALA A 30 -9.37 1.04 8.61
CA ALA A 30 -10.42 1.64 7.79
C ALA A 30 -11.62 2.07 8.62
N LEU A 31 -12.11 1.22 9.53
CA LEU A 31 -13.18 1.57 10.46
C LEU A 31 -12.79 2.79 11.30
N PHE A 32 -11.58 2.79 11.86
CA PHE A 32 -11.06 3.96 12.57
C PHE A 32 -11.10 5.21 11.69
N CYS A 33 -10.63 5.13 10.43
CA CYS A 33 -10.64 6.23 9.48
C CYS A 33 -12.04 6.74 9.12
N GLU A 34 -13.07 5.91 9.21
CA GLU A 34 -14.46 6.26 8.98
C GLU A 34 -15.07 6.96 10.19
N LEU A 35 -14.90 6.39 11.39
CA LEU A 35 -15.38 6.98 12.65
C LEU A 35 -14.70 8.32 12.95
N ALA A 36 -13.38 8.40 12.74
CA ALA A 36 -12.60 9.61 12.95
C ALA A 36 -12.97 10.74 11.98
N ALA A 37 -13.55 10.42 10.82
CA ALA A 37 -13.92 11.42 9.82
C ALA A 37 -15.17 12.22 10.17
N GLN A 38 -15.99 11.69 11.09
CA GLN A 38 -17.25 12.30 11.53
C GLN A 38 -17.04 13.26 12.70
N ARG A 39 -15.78 13.58 13.03
CA ARG A 39 -15.37 14.27 14.25
C ARG A 39 -14.44 15.43 13.93
N ASP A 40 -14.48 16.47 14.76
CA ASP A 40 -13.63 17.66 14.62
C ASP A 40 -12.14 17.34 14.80
N ARG A 41 -11.85 16.36 15.65
CA ARG A 41 -10.52 15.76 15.81
C ARG A 41 -10.59 14.29 15.43
N PRO A 42 -9.53 13.72 14.83
CA PRO A 42 -9.50 12.30 14.47
C PRO A 42 -9.26 11.44 15.72
N GLU A 43 -10.14 11.53 16.71
CA GLU A 43 -10.05 10.84 17.99
C GLU A 43 -11.33 10.04 18.17
N VAL A 44 -11.19 8.72 18.34
CA VAL A 44 -12.32 7.80 18.40
C VAL A 44 -12.29 7.12 19.77
N PRO A 45 -13.37 7.21 20.58
CA PRO A 45 -13.49 6.41 21.80
C PRO A 45 -13.22 4.93 21.50
N LEU A 46 -12.41 4.27 22.32
CA LEU A 46 -12.08 2.86 22.11
C LEU A 46 -13.35 2.00 22.09
N ALA A 47 -14.32 2.32 22.95
CA ALA A 47 -15.62 1.64 22.97
C ALA A 47 -16.38 1.72 21.63
N ASP A 48 -16.36 2.88 20.96
CA ASP A 48 -17.01 3.06 19.66
C ASP A 48 -16.33 2.21 18.57
N LEU A 49 -14.99 2.09 18.64
CA LEU A 49 -14.23 1.23 17.74
C LEU A 49 -14.58 -0.25 18.00
N LEU A 50 -14.58 -0.69 19.26
CA LEU A 50 -14.86 -2.08 19.66
C LEU A 50 -16.32 -2.50 19.44
N ALA A 51 -17.27 -1.56 19.35
CA ALA A 51 -18.67 -1.81 19.03
C ALA A 51 -18.91 -2.25 17.56
N ALA A 52 -17.85 -2.46 16.77
CA ALA A 52 -17.93 -2.90 15.38
C ALA A 52 -18.75 -4.21 15.22
N PRO A 53 -19.59 -4.34 14.18
CA PRO A 53 -20.34 -5.57 13.94
C PRO A 53 -19.44 -6.78 13.69
N ARG A 54 -19.79 -7.93 14.28
CA ARG A 54 -19.14 -9.23 13.99
C ARG A 54 -19.19 -9.63 12.51
N ALA A 55 -20.14 -9.09 11.73
CA ALA A 55 -20.19 -9.28 10.28
C ALA A 55 -18.96 -8.68 9.55
N VAL A 56 -18.37 -7.62 10.11
CA VAL A 56 -17.14 -6.99 9.60
C VAL A 56 -15.90 -7.76 10.10
N PHE A 57 -16.00 -8.34 11.30
CA PHE A 57 -14.91 -9.07 11.97
C PHE A 57 -15.45 -10.34 12.66
N PRO A 58 -15.55 -11.48 11.97
CA PRO A 58 -16.20 -12.68 12.52
C PRO A 58 -15.52 -13.27 13.77
N ASP A 59 -14.21 -13.04 13.96
CA ASP A 59 -13.40 -13.56 15.08
C ASP A 59 -12.94 -12.46 16.07
N MET A 60 -13.82 -11.48 16.36
CA MET A 60 -13.56 -10.31 17.23
C MET A 60 -12.64 -10.61 18.43
N ASP A 61 -12.98 -11.57 19.28
CA ASP A 61 -12.36 -11.69 20.61
C ASP A 61 -10.91 -12.22 20.57
N ARG A 62 -10.49 -12.95 19.53
CA ARG A 62 -9.09 -13.40 19.36
C ARG A 62 -8.30 -12.55 18.37
N ALA A 63 -8.98 -11.90 17.41
CA ALA A 63 -8.34 -11.15 16.35
C ALA A 63 -8.10 -9.67 16.71
N VAL A 64 -8.88 -9.09 17.63
CA VAL A 64 -8.83 -7.65 17.94
C VAL A 64 -7.49 -7.22 18.52
N ASP A 65 -6.99 -7.85 19.59
CA ASP A 65 -5.70 -7.48 20.19
C ASP A 65 -4.54 -7.68 19.22
N VAL A 66 -4.58 -8.75 18.41
CA VAL A 66 -3.55 -9.02 17.41
C VAL A 66 -3.58 -7.93 16.33
N ALA A 67 -4.75 -7.68 15.73
CA ALA A 67 -4.91 -6.70 14.66
C ALA A 67 -4.61 -5.27 15.14
N LEU A 68 -5.15 -4.86 16.28
CA LEU A 68 -4.91 -3.55 16.86
C LEU A 68 -3.47 -3.43 17.39
N GLY A 69 -2.83 -4.51 17.83
CA GLY A 69 -1.40 -4.56 18.14
C GLY A 69 -0.49 -4.20 16.95
N HIS A 70 -0.96 -4.41 15.71
CA HIS A 70 -0.25 -3.95 14.52
C HIS A 70 -0.48 -2.47 14.20
N LEU A 71 -1.52 -1.85 14.75
CA LEU A 71 -1.89 -0.45 14.51
C LEU A 71 -1.51 0.49 15.64
N ILE A 72 -1.49 0.00 16.88
CA ILE A 72 -1.37 0.76 18.12
C ILE A 72 -0.08 0.38 18.84
N GLY A 73 0.74 1.38 19.15
CA GLY A 73 1.96 1.22 19.93
C GLY A 73 3.13 2.03 19.35
N PRO A 74 4.34 1.87 19.93
CA PRO A 74 5.52 2.60 19.50
C PRO A 74 5.77 2.41 18.01
N GLU A 75 6.02 3.52 17.32
CA GLU A 75 6.26 3.55 15.88
C GLU A 75 5.09 3.01 15.02
N LYS A 76 3.88 2.81 15.57
CA LYS A 76 2.69 2.41 14.79
C LYS A 76 1.90 3.62 14.31
N LEU A 77 0.79 3.39 13.60
CA LEU A 77 0.01 4.46 12.97
C LEU A 77 -0.91 5.19 13.97
N LEU A 78 -1.33 4.47 15.00
CA LEU A 78 -2.27 4.92 16.02
C LEU A 78 -1.65 4.78 17.41
N ARG A 79 -2.23 5.50 18.37
CA ARG A 79 -1.92 5.40 19.80
C ARG A 79 -3.20 5.43 20.61
N LEU A 80 -3.14 4.85 21.80
CA LEU A 80 -4.19 4.90 22.80
C LEU A 80 -3.85 5.94 23.84
N ARG A 81 -4.77 6.88 24.09
CA ARG A 81 -4.65 7.91 25.11
C ARG A 81 -5.82 7.85 26.09
N ARG A 82 -5.53 7.88 27.38
CA ARG A 82 -6.55 7.99 28.42
C ARG A 82 -7.06 9.43 28.50
N VAL A 83 -8.38 9.61 28.57
CA VAL A 83 -9.03 10.94 28.46
C VAL A 83 -8.79 11.82 29.68
N ASP A 84 -8.79 11.22 30.87
CA ASP A 84 -8.67 11.88 32.18
C ASP A 84 -7.21 12.21 32.52
N THR A 85 -6.28 11.27 32.35
CA THR A 85 -4.87 11.42 32.76
C THR A 85 -3.94 11.85 31.62
N GLY A 86 -4.36 11.67 30.36
CA GLY A 86 -3.50 11.84 29.19
C GLY A 86 -2.45 10.73 29.00
N GLU A 87 -2.51 9.66 29.81
CA GLU A 87 -1.62 8.51 29.72
C GLU A 87 -1.65 7.89 28.31
N ILE A 88 -0.49 7.54 27.78
CA ILE A 88 -0.36 6.84 26.50
C ILE A 88 -0.02 5.38 26.76
N LEU A 89 -0.85 4.46 26.25
CA LEU A 89 -0.58 3.04 26.38
C LEU A 89 0.53 2.62 25.42
N ALA A 90 1.59 2.01 25.97
CA ALA A 90 2.74 1.54 25.20
C ALA A 90 2.50 0.22 24.44
N THR A 91 1.33 -0.41 24.61
CA THR A 91 0.99 -1.69 23.96
C THR A 91 -0.37 -1.59 23.26
N GLY A 92 -0.59 -2.41 22.23
CA GLY A 92 -1.88 -2.51 21.55
C GLY A 92 -2.82 -3.57 22.14
N MET A 93 -2.57 -4.03 23.38
CA MET A 93 -3.46 -4.97 24.09
C MET A 93 -4.67 -4.21 24.64
N VAL A 94 -5.67 -4.01 23.79
CA VAL A 94 -6.85 -3.18 24.09
C VAL A 94 -7.81 -3.88 25.05
N SER A 95 -7.82 -5.21 25.07
CA SER A 95 -8.63 -6.00 26.01
C SER A 95 -8.34 -5.69 27.48
N ARG A 96 -7.12 -5.21 27.79
CA ARG A 96 -6.71 -4.86 29.16
C ARG A 96 -7.24 -3.53 29.65
N VAL A 97 -7.78 -2.70 28.74
CA VAL A 97 -8.20 -1.33 29.01
C VAL A 97 -9.65 -1.07 28.58
N GLU A 98 -10.39 -2.14 28.28
CA GLU A 98 -11.80 -2.08 27.92
C GLU A 98 -12.64 -1.64 29.14
N GLY A 99 -13.56 -0.69 28.93
CA GLY A 99 -14.40 -0.10 30.00
C GLY A 99 -13.83 1.16 30.65
N GLU A 100 -12.56 1.49 30.41
CA GLU A 100 -11.92 2.74 30.85
C GLU A 100 -12.04 3.83 29.76
N PRO A 101 -11.93 5.14 30.10
CA PRO A 101 -12.15 6.23 29.17
C PRO A 101 -10.93 6.44 28.24
N TRP A 102 -10.71 5.51 27.31
CA TRP A 102 -9.64 5.59 26.31
C TRP A 102 -10.13 6.09 24.96
N VAL A 103 -9.29 6.86 24.29
CA VAL A 103 -9.45 7.25 22.89
C VAL A 103 -8.29 6.72 22.05
N VAL A 104 -8.64 6.20 20.86
CA VAL A 104 -7.69 5.88 19.80
C VAL A 104 -7.49 7.12 18.94
N GLU A 105 -6.25 7.47 18.66
CA GLU A 105 -5.92 8.62 17.83
C GLU A 105 -4.67 8.38 16.99
N PRO A 106 -4.46 9.07 15.86
CA PRO A 106 -3.27 8.89 15.04
C PRO A 106 -2.04 9.43 15.79
N GLU A 107 -0.91 8.76 15.60
CA GLU A 107 0.39 9.32 15.98
C GLU A 107 0.59 10.70 15.32
N PRO A 108 1.36 11.63 15.92
CA PRO A 108 1.47 13.01 15.43
C PRO A 108 1.84 13.13 13.95
N ASP A 109 2.69 12.24 13.43
CA ASP A 109 3.10 12.25 12.04
C ASP A 109 2.00 11.71 11.09
N ALA A 110 1.23 10.70 11.52
CA ALA A 110 0.04 10.22 10.83
C ALA A 110 -1.07 11.28 10.86
N ARG A 111 -1.30 11.94 12.00
CA ARG A 111 -2.29 13.02 12.17
C ARG A 111 -2.03 14.16 11.20
N ALA A 112 -0.77 14.57 11.06
CA ALA A 112 -0.38 15.66 10.14
C ALA A 112 -0.69 15.36 8.66
N THR A 113 -0.92 14.09 8.29
CA THR A 113 -1.26 13.70 6.92
C THR A 113 -2.51 12.81 6.86
N PHE A 114 -3.42 12.98 7.82
CA PHE A 114 -4.53 12.05 8.05
C PHE A 114 -5.45 11.88 6.83
N THR A 115 -5.75 12.95 6.08
CA THR A 115 -6.52 12.85 4.83
C THR A 115 -5.88 11.89 3.83
N ALA A 116 -4.56 12.00 3.62
CA ALA A 116 -3.84 11.12 2.73
C ALA A 116 -3.77 9.67 3.27
N VAL A 117 -3.71 9.48 4.59
CA VAL A 117 -3.81 8.16 5.23
C VAL A 117 -5.16 7.53 4.91
N ARG A 118 -6.26 8.26 5.10
CA ARG A 118 -7.62 7.77 4.83
C ARG A 118 -7.80 7.38 3.37
N GLU A 119 -7.35 8.20 2.44
CA GLU A 119 -7.40 7.89 1.00
C GLU A 119 -6.62 6.62 0.69
N ARG A 120 -5.42 6.48 1.25
CA ARG A 120 -4.58 5.28 1.05
C ARG A 120 -5.26 4.02 1.62
N VAL A 121 -5.82 4.08 2.82
CA VAL A 121 -6.50 2.96 3.48
C VAL A 121 -7.77 2.53 2.74
N ARG A 122 -8.51 3.46 2.11
CA ARG A 122 -9.63 3.12 1.22
C ARG A 122 -9.19 2.29 0.01
N ILE A 123 -8.03 2.60 -0.57
CA ILE A 123 -7.50 1.81 -1.69
C ILE A 123 -7.11 0.41 -1.18
N TYR A 124 -6.49 0.31 -0.01
CA TYR A 124 -6.07 -0.98 0.58
C TYR A 124 -7.25 -1.91 0.85
N THR A 125 -8.32 -1.39 1.46
CA THR A 125 -9.53 -2.18 1.72
C THR A 125 -10.19 -2.66 0.42
N GLY A 126 -10.27 -1.81 -0.60
CA GLY A 126 -10.75 -2.20 -1.93
C GLY A 126 -9.91 -3.33 -2.56
N LEU A 127 -8.58 -3.28 -2.37
CA LEU A 127 -7.66 -4.32 -2.84
C LEU A 127 -7.85 -5.64 -2.07
N MET A 128 -7.90 -5.59 -0.74
CA MET A 128 -8.12 -6.76 0.12
C MET A 128 -9.46 -7.45 -0.18
N ALA A 129 -10.53 -6.68 -0.40
CA ALA A 129 -11.83 -7.22 -0.77
C ALA A 129 -11.80 -7.93 -2.13
N ARG A 130 -11.02 -7.44 -3.10
CA ARG A 130 -10.83 -8.10 -4.41
C ARG A 130 -10.04 -9.39 -4.28
N LEU A 131 -9.01 -9.41 -3.43
CA LEU A 131 -8.22 -10.61 -3.17
C LEU A 131 -9.02 -11.71 -2.45
N GLY A 132 -9.81 -11.35 -1.44
CA GLY A 132 -10.66 -12.31 -0.73
C GLY A 132 -11.66 -13.02 -1.65
N ARG A 133 -12.21 -12.31 -2.66
CA ARG A 133 -13.09 -12.91 -3.68
C ARG A 133 -12.37 -13.79 -4.70
N ARG A 134 -11.05 -13.67 -4.83
CA ARG A 134 -10.22 -14.35 -5.84
C ARG A 134 -9.48 -15.57 -5.30
N ALA A 135 -9.72 -15.96 -4.05
CA ALA A 135 -9.04 -17.10 -3.44
C ALA A 135 -9.46 -18.44 -4.08
N ALA A 136 -8.76 -18.83 -5.16
CA ALA A 136 -8.34 -20.19 -5.54
C ALA A 136 -7.77 -20.18 -6.98
N SER A 137 -6.49 -19.82 -7.13
CA SER A 137 -5.68 -20.28 -8.26
C SER A 137 -4.49 -21.04 -7.65
N GLY A 138 -4.18 -22.22 -8.19
CA GLY A 138 -3.21 -23.18 -7.66
C GLY A 138 -1.79 -22.63 -7.43
N PRO A 139 -0.81 -23.46 -7.05
CA PRO A 139 0.51 -22.99 -6.68
C PRO A 139 1.18 -22.24 -7.85
N ARG A 140 1.20 -20.91 -7.78
CA ARG A 140 2.06 -20.06 -8.61
C ARG A 140 3.47 -20.10 -8.05
N ASP A 141 4.44 -20.05 -8.95
CA ASP A 141 5.82 -19.68 -8.62
C ASP A 141 5.83 -18.40 -7.76
N PRO A 142 6.62 -18.33 -6.67
CA PRO A 142 6.63 -17.18 -5.77
C PRO A 142 6.84 -15.83 -6.47
N LEU A 143 7.62 -15.77 -7.56
CA LEU A 143 7.86 -14.53 -8.28
C LEU A 143 6.69 -14.14 -9.18
N GLN A 144 6.00 -15.12 -9.77
CA GLN A 144 4.75 -14.86 -10.49
C GLN A 144 3.66 -14.35 -9.55
N ARG A 145 3.60 -14.88 -8.32
CA ARG A 145 2.71 -14.36 -7.27
C ARG A 145 3.06 -12.91 -6.93
N ALA A 146 4.34 -12.64 -6.64
CA ALA A 146 4.81 -11.30 -6.34
C ALA A 146 4.55 -10.30 -7.48
N MET A 147 4.71 -10.73 -8.74
CA MET A 147 4.40 -9.90 -9.90
C MET A 147 2.91 -9.59 -9.99
N ALA A 148 2.04 -10.55 -9.70
CA ALA A 148 0.59 -10.33 -9.67
C ALA A 148 0.17 -9.38 -8.53
N GLU A 149 0.72 -9.55 -7.34
CA GLU A 149 0.49 -8.67 -6.18
C GLU A 149 1.00 -7.25 -6.46
N ALA A 150 2.20 -7.11 -7.04
CA ALA A 150 2.72 -5.83 -7.50
C ALA A 150 1.82 -5.19 -8.56
N ALA A 151 1.29 -5.97 -9.51
CA ALA A 151 0.37 -5.47 -10.53
C ALA A 151 -0.97 -5.01 -9.93
N LEU A 152 -1.48 -5.66 -8.88
CA LEU A 152 -2.65 -5.18 -8.14
C LEU A 152 -2.39 -3.81 -7.50
N CYS A 153 -1.25 -3.65 -6.83
CA CYS A 153 -0.82 -2.37 -6.26
C CYS A 153 -0.67 -1.31 -7.36
N PHE A 154 0.11 -1.62 -8.40
CA PHE A 154 0.39 -0.71 -9.51
C PHE A 154 -0.90 -0.22 -10.17
N ASN A 155 -1.80 -1.14 -10.50
CA ASN A 155 -3.08 -0.83 -11.14
C ASN A 155 -4.06 -0.06 -10.25
N ALA A 156 -3.81 -0.02 -8.94
CA ALA A 156 -4.55 0.78 -7.97
C ALA A 156 -3.89 2.15 -7.70
N GLY A 157 -2.81 2.50 -8.43
CA GLY A 157 -2.04 3.74 -8.21
C GLY A 157 -1.08 3.66 -7.01
N LEU A 158 -0.89 2.48 -6.44
CA LEU A 158 0.01 2.21 -5.31
C LEU A 158 1.43 1.88 -5.83
N PHE A 159 2.00 2.82 -6.59
CA PHE A 159 3.28 2.60 -7.27
C PHE A 159 4.46 2.42 -6.31
N PHE A 160 4.42 3.08 -5.15
CA PHE A 160 5.42 2.92 -4.10
C PHE A 160 5.34 1.52 -3.49
N GLU A 161 4.13 1.04 -3.18
CA GLU A 161 3.90 -0.28 -2.63
C GLU A 161 4.28 -1.39 -3.63
N ALA A 162 3.97 -1.20 -4.93
CA ALA A 162 4.43 -2.10 -5.98
C ALA A 162 5.96 -2.16 -6.10
N HIS A 163 6.63 -1.01 -5.93
CA HIS A 163 8.09 -0.92 -5.91
C HIS A 163 8.69 -1.69 -4.72
N GLU A 164 8.25 -1.39 -3.50
CA GLU A 164 8.77 -2.01 -2.27
C GLU A 164 8.53 -3.53 -2.28
N HIS A 165 7.36 -3.97 -2.75
CA HIS A 165 7.03 -5.39 -2.84
C HIS A 165 8.01 -6.14 -3.74
N LEU A 166 8.24 -5.65 -4.97
CA LEU A 166 9.17 -6.29 -5.90
C LEU A 166 10.62 -6.17 -5.46
N GLU A 167 11.01 -5.10 -4.76
CA GLU A 167 12.37 -4.93 -4.24
C GLU A 167 12.74 -6.03 -3.23
N HIS A 168 11.81 -6.39 -2.34
CA HIS A 168 11.98 -7.49 -1.40
C HIS A 168 12.35 -8.81 -2.12
N HIS A 169 11.62 -9.15 -3.19
CA HIS A 169 11.91 -10.35 -3.98
C HIS A 169 13.14 -10.20 -4.86
N TRP A 170 13.43 -9.01 -5.39
CA TRP A 170 14.60 -8.76 -6.23
C TRP A 170 15.92 -8.94 -5.48
N ALA A 171 15.99 -8.55 -4.20
CA ALA A 171 17.22 -8.54 -3.42
C ALA A 171 17.92 -9.92 -3.42
N GLY A 172 17.17 -11.00 -3.23
CA GLY A 172 17.67 -12.38 -3.18
C GLY A 172 18.00 -13.03 -4.52
N GLN A 173 17.73 -12.37 -5.66
CA GLN A 173 17.81 -13.04 -6.96
C GLN A 173 19.22 -13.18 -7.50
N PRO A 174 19.56 -14.30 -8.16
CA PRO A 174 20.84 -14.43 -8.83
C PRO A 174 20.97 -13.43 -9.99
N LYS A 175 22.21 -13.12 -10.38
CA LYS A 175 22.47 -12.30 -11.57
C LYS A 175 21.90 -13.00 -12.80
N GLY A 176 21.13 -12.28 -13.61
CA GLY A 176 20.53 -12.84 -14.83
C GLY A 176 19.33 -12.05 -15.34
N LYS A 177 18.66 -12.61 -16.34
CA LYS A 177 17.51 -11.99 -17.01
C LYS A 177 16.38 -11.63 -16.04
N THR A 178 16.02 -12.55 -15.14
CA THR A 178 14.94 -12.34 -14.15
C THR A 178 15.23 -11.19 -13.19
N ARG A 179 16.43 -11.15 -12.60
CA ARG A 179 16.81 -10.06 -11.70
C ARG A 179 16.84 -8.71 -12.43
N ARG A 180 17.38 -8.67 -13.65
CA ARG A 180 17.41 -7.45 -14.47
C ARG A 180 16.00 -6.97 -14.82
N PHE A 181 15.11 -7.89 -15.22
CA PHE A 181 13.72 -7.59 -15.52
C PHE A 181 12.97 -7.03 -14.30
N LEU A 182 13.07 -7.68 -13.15
CA LEU A 182 12.48 -7.18 -11.89
C LEU A 182 12.99 -5.78 -11.56
N GLN A 183 14.30 -5.54 -11.68
CA GLN A 183 14.86 -4.21 -11.47
C GLN A 183 14.28 -3.16 -12.43
N GLY A 184 13.99 -3.55 -13.67
CA GLY A 184 13.32 -2.71 -14.65
C GLY A 184 11.90 -2.33 -14.21
N ILE A 185 11.08 -3.30 -13.80
CA ILE A 185 9.73 -3.06 -13.30
C ILE A 185 9.74 -2.22 -12.01
N ILE A 186 10.66 -2.49 -11.08
CA ILE A 186 10.87 -1.69 -9.85
C ILE A 186 11.15 -0.21 -10.18
N GLN A 187 11.96 0.05 -11.21
CA GLN A 187 12.29 1.39 -11.69
C GLN A 187 11.10 2.05 -12.41
N ILE A 188 10.32 1.28 -13.17
CA ILE A 188 9.10 1.75 -13.81
C ILE A 188 8.06 2.17 -12.76
N SER A 189 7.83 1.35 -11.74
CA SER A 189 6.92 1.65 -10.62
C SER A 189 7.30 2.97 -9.93
N VAL A 190 8.54 3.13 -9.48
CA VAL A 190 8.94 4.40 -8.83
C VAL A 190 8.98 5.59 -9.80
N GLY A 191 9.18 5.34 -11.11
CA GLY A 191 9.03 6.37 -12.14
C GLY A 191 7.61 6.92 -12.22
N PHE A 192 6.59 6.04 -12.14
CA PHE A 192 5.20 6.48 -12.08
C PHE A 192 4.80 7.05 -10.71
N HIS A 193 5.44 6.63 -9.61
CA HIS A 193 5.31 7.33 -8.33
C HIS A 193 5.72 8.80 -8.45
N HIS A 194 6.86 9.07 -9.08
CA HIS A 194 7.31 10.44 -9.34
C HIS A 194 6.40 11.19 -10.31
N ALA A 195 5.88 10.53 -11.35
CA ALA A 195 4.96 11.14 -12.29
C ALA A 195 3.66 11.58 -11.61
N LEU A 196 3.13 10.76 -10.70
CA LEU A 196 1.94 11.07 -9.90
C LEU A 196 2.19 12.25 -8.95
N ASP A 197 3.41 12.42 -8.45
CA ASP A 197 3.78 13.56 -7.59
C ASP A 197 4.17 14.82 -8.39
N GLY A 198 4.13 14.78 -9.73
CA GLY A 198 4.57 15.88 -10.59
C GLY A 198 6.09 16.08 -10.64
N ASN A 199 6.87 15.12 -10.14
CA ASN A 199 8.34 15.17 -10.19
C ASN A 199 8.85 14.72 -11.57
N TYR A 200 9.10 15.68 -12.44
CA TYR A 200 9.56 15.46 -13.81
C TYR A 200 10.84 14.62 -13.89
N ASP A 201 11.91 15.03 -13.21
CA ASP A 201 13.22 14.37 -13.38
C ASP A 201 13.19 12.96 -12.78
N GLY A 202 12.53 12.80 -11.64
CA GLY A 202 12.32 11.50 -11.02
C GLY A 202 11.60 10.55 -11.98
N ALA A 203 10.53 11.03 -12.62
CA ALA A 203 9.74 10.24 -13.56
C ALA A 203 10.57 9.86 -14.80
N VAL A 204 11.13 10.85 -15.52
CA VAL A 204 11.83 10.63 -16.78
C VAL A 204 13.07 9.74 -16.60
N ASN A 205 13.83 9.95 -15.53
CA ASN A 205 15.05 9.19 -15.26
C ASN A 205 14.74 7.75 -14.86
N GLN A 206 13.79 7.54 -13.95
CA GLN A 206 13.48 6.18 -13.48
C GLN A 206 12.77 5.35 -14.54
N LEU A 207 11.82 5.95 -15.28
CA LEU A 207 11.18 5.27 -16.43
C LEU A 207 12.21 4.92 -17.51
N GLY A 208 13.18 5.81 -17.79
CA GLY A 208 14.26 5.54 -18.75
C GLY A 208 15.12 4.35 -18.35
N LYS A 209 15.68 4.39 -17.13
CA LYS A 209 16.50 3.28 -16.59
C LYS A 209 15.74 1.96 -16.53
N GLY A 210 14.44 2.02 -16.25
CA GLY A 210 13.56 0.86 -16.22
C GLY A 210 13.38 0.23 -17.60
N LEU A 211 13.03 1.06 -18.60
CA LEU A 211 12.89 0.65 -20.00
C LEU A 211 14.19 0.06 -20.57
N GLU A 212 15.35 0.64 -20.25
CA GLU A 212 16.65 0.09 -20.65
C GLU A 212 16.89 -1.34 -20.12
N LYS A 213 16.41 -1.66 -18.91
CA LYS A 213 16.61 -2.98 -18.31
C LYS A 213 15.71 -4.05 -18.89
N VAL A 214 14.51 -3.66 -19.31
CA VAL A 214 13.52 -4.56 -19.93
C VAL A 214 13.63 -4.58 -21.45
N ALA A 215 14.53 -3.79 -22.04
CA ALA A 215 14.77 -3.76 -23.49
C ALA A 215 15.01 -5.18 -24.05
N GLY A 216 14.30 -5.50 -25.13
CA GLY A 216 14.32 -6.83 -25.76
C GLY A 216 13.52 -7.92 -25.04
N THR A 217 12.82 -7.61 -23.94
CA THR A 217 11.88 -8.54 -23.32
C THR A 217 10.60 -8.57 -24.16
N THR A 218 10.25 -9.75 -24.67
CA THR A 218 9.04 -10.01 -25.47
C THR A 218 8.23 -11.15 -24.86
N GLY A 219 6.96 -11.23 -25.25
CA GLY A 219 6.05 -12.27 -24.78
C GLY A 219 5.65 -12.04 -23.32
N GLU A 220 5.65 -13.12 -22.55
CA GLU A 220 5.29 -13.09 -21.14
C GLU A 220 6.52 -13.29 -20.25
N MET A 221 6.62 -12.51 -19.16
CA MET A 221 7.64 -12.70 -18.15
C MET A 221 7.05 -12.54 -16.75
N LEU A 222 7.17 -13.58 -15.92
CA LEU A 222 6.56 -13.65 -14.58
C LEU A 222 5.04 -13.41 -14.59
N GLY A 223 4.35 -13.82 -15.66
CA GLY A 223 2.91 -13.60 -15.86
C GLY A 223 2.55 -12.24 -16.47
N LEU A 224 3.49 -11.28 -16.57
CA LEU A 224 3.25 -9.98 -17.19
C LEU A 224 3.33 -10.07 -18.71
N ASP A 225 2.28 -9.64 -19.40
CA ASP A 225 2.28 -9.44 -20.85
C ASP A 225 3.17 -8.22 -21.20
N CYS A 226 4.41 -8.50 -21.58
CA CYS A 226 5.40 -7.48 -21.88
C CYS A 226 5.17 -6.84 -23.24
N ASN A 227 4.51 -7.56 -24.17
CA ASN A 227 4.14 -7.02 -25.47
C ASN A 227 3.04 -5.96 -25.35
N ASP A 228 2.16 -6.07 -24.35
CA ASP A 228 1.14 -5.06 -24.05
C ASP A 228 1.67 -3.91 -23.19
N PHE A 229 2.35 -4.22 -22.08
CA PHE A 229 2.69 -3.23 -21.06
C PHE A 229 3.84 -2.31 -21.47
N LEU A 230 4.96 -2.86 -21.95
CA LEU A 230 6.20 -2.09 -22.15
C LEU A 230 6.09 -1.00 -23.22
N PRO A 231 5.42 -1.22 -24.38
CA PRO A 231 5.21 -0.16 -25.36
C PRO A 231 4.39 1.01 -24.79
N LYS A 232 3.39 0.72 -23.95
CA LYS A 232 2.59 1.77 -23.30
C LYS A 232 3.38 2.55 -22.26
N VAL A 233 4.29 1.91 -21.54
CA VAL A 233 5.24 2.60 -20.63
C VAL A 233 6.16 3.54 -21.41
N ALA A 234 6.68 3.09 -22.56
CA ALA A 234 7.49 3.94 -23.42
C ALA A 234 6.71 5.18 -23.91
N ALA A 235 5.50 4.98 -24.43
CA ALA A 235 4.62 6.07 -24.87
C ALA A 235 4.27 7.05 -23.72
N ALA A 236 3.98 6.54 -22.52
CA ALA A 236 3.71 7.38 -21.35
C ALA A 236 4.95 8.21 -20.97
N ARG A 237 6.15 7.63 -20.99
CA ARG A 237 7.40 8.37 -20.76
C ARG A 237 7.61 9.47 -21.80
N GLU A 238 7.40 9.17 -23.08
CA GLU A 238 7.51 10.15 -24.16
C GLU A 238 6.53 11.32 -23.99
N ALA A 239 5.28 11.04 -23.59
CA ALA A 239 4.30 12.07 -23.29
C ALA A 239 4.74 12.99 -22.15
N ILE A 240 5.33 12.42 -21.07
CA ILE A 240 5.90 13.20 -19.96
C ILE A 240 7.06 14.08 -20.46
N VAL A 241 7.99 13.52 -21.24
CA VAL A 241 9.12 14.26 -21.81
C VAL A 241 8.63 15.41 -22.69
N LYS A 242 7.63 15.16 -23.57
CA LYS A 242 7.04 16.18 -24.45
C LYS A 242 6.34 17.30 -23.68
N ARG A 243 5.68 16.97 -22.55
CA ARG A 243 5.09 17.97 -21.65
C ARG A 243 6.16 18.96 -21.18
N GLY A 244 7.34 18.42 -20.84
CA GLY A 244 8.53 19.16 -20.45
C GLY A 244 8.48 19.63 -19.00
N ARG A 245 9.67 19.85 -18.41
CA ARG A 245 9.84 20.15 -16.98
C ARG A 245 8.99 21.32 -16.48
N ALA A 246 8.92 22.41 -17.26
CA ALA A 246 8.22 23.64 -16.87
C ALA A 246 6.69 23.49 -16.77
N ARG A 247 6.11 22.51 -17.48
CA ARG A 247 4.66 22.26 -17.48
C ARG A 247 4.30 20.96 -16.75
N MET A 248 5.25 20.40 -15.99
CA MET A 248 4.98 19.17 -15.27
C MET A 248 3.97 19.42 -14.16
N SER A 249 2.98 18.53 -14.10
CA SER A 249 1.95 18.44 -13.08
C SER A 249 1.71 16.96 -12.79
N PRO A 250 1.10 16.60 -11.65
CA PRO A 250 0.66 15.24 -11.35
C PRO A 250 0.02 14.57 -12.57
N VAL A 251 0.58 13.44 -13.01
CA VAL A 251 0.01 12.66 -14.12
C VAL A 251 -1.22 11.92 -13.62
N PRO A 252 -2.40 12.10 -14.25
CA PRO A 252 -3.61 11.37 -13.89
C PRO A 252 -3.40 9.85 -14.01
N LEU A 253 -3.98 9.07 -13.09
CA LEU A 253 -3.90 7.60 -13.16
C LEU A 253 -4.45 7.02 -14.47
N SER A 254 -5.40 7.71 -15.12
CA SER A 254 -5.93 7.33 -16.43
C SER A 254 -4.91 7.42 -17.58
N GLU A 255 -3.84 8.20 -17.41
CA GLU A 255 -2.74 8.32 -18.38
C GLU A 255 -1.61 7.31 -18.11
N ILE A 256 -1.65 6.58 -16.99
CA ILE A 256 -0.63 5.60 -16.62
C ILE A 256 -1.06 4.21 -17.14
N PRO A 257 -0.19 3.49 -17.87
CA PRO A 257 -0.52 2.18 -18.40
C PRO A 257 -0.76 1.17 -17.28
N ARG A 258 -1.69 0.25 -17.46
CA ARG A 258 -1.95 -0.82 -16.49
C ARG A 258 -1.09 -2.04 -16.76
N MET A 259 -0.65 -2.72 -15.71
CA MET A 259 0.02 -4.01 -15.80
C MET A 259 -1.00 -5.10 -16.13
N SER A 260 -0.82 -5.75 -17.26
CA SER A 260 -1.63 -6.88 -17.73
C SER A 260 -0.95 -8.18 -17.29
N VAL A 261 -1.33 -8.71 -16.13
CA VAL A 261 -0.79 -9.98 -15.61
C VAL A 261 -1.84 -11.07 -15.79
N ARG A 262 -1.48 -12.17 -16.45
CA ARG A 262 -2.37 -13.33 -16.60
C ARG A 262 -2.58 -13.99 -15.23
N GLU A 263 -3.83 -14.34 -14.98
CA GLU A 263 -4.26 -15.03 -13.75
C GLU A 263 -4.13 -16.55 -13.87
#